data_AF-A0A380TNQ0-F1
#
_entry.id   AF-A0A380TNQ0-F1
#
_cell.length_a   1.000
_cell.length_b   1.000
_cell.length_c   1.000
_cell.angle_alpha   90.00
_cell.angle_beta   90.00
_cell.angle_gamma   90.00
#
_symmetry.space_group_name_H-M   'P 1'
#
loop_
_entity.id
_entity.type
_entity.pdbx_description
1 polymer ?
#
loop_
_entity_poly.entity_id
_entity_poly.type
_entity_poly.pdbx_seq_one_letter_code
_entity_poly.pdbx_strand_id
1 'polypeptide(L)'
;MTGEAWGHGVFNSDYYQNGFDAMINFDFQDQAKNALDCFANIDSTYQTMNEKLQEINVLSYLSSHDTRLFFHSDAEQNIEKQKTAANLLLLAPGSVQIYYGDESGREFGATGSDPMQGTRSDMNWQEIANSADKNALLTHWQKLSQFRQHHPAIGAGKQQSAVKNTPYFAFTRELDNDKVMIVWAGK
;
A
#
# COMPACT_ATOMS: atom_id res chain seq x y z
N MET A 1 -19.50 3.71 -1.68
CA MET A 1 -18.93 4.81 -2.48
C MET A 1 -17.67 5.32 -1.79
N THR A 2 -16.57 5.44 -2.53
CA THR A 2 -15.33 6.04 -2.02
C THR A 2 -15.25 7.49 -2.47
N GLY A 3 -15.02 8.41 -1.55
CA GLY A 3 -14.84 9.83 -1.83
C GLY A 3 -13.38 10.21 -2.02
N GLU A 4 -13.14 11.19 -2.87
CA GLU A 4 -11.84 11.83 -3.06
C GLU A 4 -11.92 13.28 -2.55
N ALA A 5 -11.19 13.58 -1.49
CA ALA A 5 -11.02 14.92 -0.98
C ALA A 5 -9.52 15.14 -0.69
N TRP A 6 -8.90 16.07 -1.42
CA TRP A 6 -7.46 16.30 -1.35
C TRP A 6 -6.99 16.59 0.08
N GLY A 7 -5.95 15.86 0.50
CA GLY A 7 -5.39 15.95 1.86
C GLY A 7 -6.19 15.19 2.92
N HIS A 8 -7.22 14.44 2.53
CA HIS A 8 -7.90 13.53 3.45
C HIS A 8 -7.02 12.33 3.80
N GLY A 9 -7.10 11.90 5.03
CA GLY A 9 -6.23 10.88 5.60
C GLY A 9 -7.02 9.97 6.54
N VAL A 10 -6.36 9.51 7.59
CA VAL A 10 -7.00 8.59 8.55
C VAL A 10 -7.66 9.40 9.66
N PHE A 11 -8.83 9.97 9.41
CA PHE A 11 -9.65 10.66 10.42
C PHE A 11 -11.13 10.71 10.03
N ASN A 12 -12.01 10.85 11.03
CA ASN A 12 -13.44 10.99 10.82
C ASN A 12 -13.78 12.42 10.37
N SER A 13 -14.70 12.55 9.41
CA SER A 13 -15.07 13.81 8.77
C SER A 13 -16.52 13.77 8.28
N ASP A 14 -17.11 14.92 7.99
CA ASP A 14 -18.51 15.02 7.56
C ASP A 14 -18.82 14.23 6.28
N TYR A 15 -17.81 13.87 5.47
CA TYR A 15 -18.00 13.00 4.29
C TYR A 15 -18.67 11.66 4.65
N TYR A 16 -18.29 11.04 5.77
CA TYR A 16 -18.89 9.77 6.22
C TYR A 16 -20.35 9.94 6.65
N GLN A 17 -20.74 11.12 7.12
CA GLN A 17 -22.11 11.44 7.49
C GLN A 17 -22.99 11.78 6.27
N ASN A 18 -22.37 12.02 5.11
CA ASN A 18 -23.05 12.46 3.89
C ASN A 18 -22.94 11.42 2.75
N GLY A 19 -22.81 10.13 3.09
CA GLY A 19 -23.01 9.02 2.17
C GLY A 19 -21.75 8.38 1.59
N PHE A 20 -20.55 8.80 2.01
CA PHE A 20 -19.32 8.09 1.65
C PHE A 20 -19.04 6.95 2.63
N ASP A 21 -18.84 5.74 2.09
CA ASP A 21 -18.46 4.57 2.89
C ASP A 21 -16.96 4.57 3.21
N ALA A 22 -16.15 5.20 2.35
CA ALA A 22 -14.71 5.31 2.51
C ALA A 22 -14.19 6.64 1.92
N MET A 23 -13.03 7.10 2.40
CA MET A 23 -12.29 8.21 1.79
C MET A 23 -10.91 7.77 1.33
N ILE A 24 -10.38 8.35 0.26
CA ILE A 24 -8.99 8.14 -0.17
C ILE A 24 -8.04 8.61 0.93
N ASN A 25 -7.09 7.76 1.31
CA ASN A 25 -6.05 8.04 2.28
C ASN A 25 -4.79 8.58 1.58
N PHE A 26 -4.70 9.90 1.43
CA PHE A 26 -3.56 10.57 0.81
C PHE A 26 -2.28 10.46 1.64
N ASP A 27 -2.41 10.30 2.97
CA ASP A 27 -1.25 10.21 3.87
C ASP A 27 -0.43 8.94 3.63
N PHE A 28 -1.08 7.84 3.21
CA PHE A 28 -0.44 6.53 3.15
C PHE A 28 0.78 6.50 2.22
N GLN A 29 0.75 7.26 1.13
CA GLN A 29 1.84 7.34 0.17
C GLN A 29 3.16 7.76 0.85
N ASP A 30 3.13 8.76 1.72
CA ASP A 30 4.31 9.22 2.46
C ASP A 30 4.65 8.32 3.65
N GLN A 31 3.65 7.73 4.31
CA GLN A 31 3.90 6.75 5.38
C GLN A 31 4.63 5.50 4.85
N ALA A 32 4.24 5.01 3.67
CA ALA A 32 4.89 3.88 3.02
C ALA A 32 6.32 4.22 2.59
N LYS A 33 6.55 5.41 2.01
CA LYS A 33 7.89 5.90 1.67
C LYS A 33 8.85 5.84 2.86
N ASN A 34 8.42 6.35 4.01
CA ASN A 34 9.24 6.41 5.22
C ASN A 34 9.57 5.03 5.82
N ALA A 35 8.89 3.97 5.37
CA ALA A 35 9.09 2.60 5.81
C ALA A 35 9.78 1.69 4.76
N LEU A 36 10.26 2.24 3.64
CA LEU A 36 10.88 1.44 2.57
C LEU A 36 12.16 0.73 2.99
N ASP A 37 13.01 1.42 3.75
CA ASP A 37 14.31 0.87 4.18
C ASP A 37 14.15 -0.07 5.39
N CYS A 38 13.09 0.12 6.19
CA CYS A 38 12.78 -0.72 7.34
C CYS A 38 11.26 -0.83 7.50
N PHE A 39 10.72 -2.01 7.19
CA PHE A 39 9.28 -2.27 7.25
C PHE A 39 8.70 -2.03 8.65
N ALA A 40 9.48 -2.25 9.72
CA ALA A 40 9.07 -2.01 11.10
C ALA A 40 8.68 -0.55 11.41
N ASN A 41 9.11 0.41 10.58
CA ASN A 41 8.77 1.81 10.73
C ASN A 41 7.27 2.09 10.45
N ILE A 42 6.55 1.19 9.76
CA ILE A 42 5.13 1.38 9.44
C ILE A 42 4.20 1.17 10.64
N ASP A 43 4.69 0.58 11.72
CA ASP A 43 3.87 0.11 12.85
C ASP A 43 3.00 1.20 13.47
N SER A 44 3.54 2.41 13.70
CA SER A 44 2.73 3.51 14.27
C SER A 44 1.56 3.90 13.36
N THR A 45 1.79 3.86 12.04
CA THR A 45 0.76 4.10 11.02
C THR A 45 -0.30 3.00 11.07
N TYR A 46 0.12 1.74 11.11
CA TYR A 46 -0.80 0.61 11.21
C TYR A 46 -1.61 0.59 12.50
N GLN A 47 -1.02 0.96 13.64
CA GLN A 47 -1.75 1.07 14.91
C GLN A 47 -2.80 2.18 14.83
N THR A 48 -2.43 3.35 14.30
CA THR A 48 -3.38 4.47 14.10
C THR A 48 -4.52 4.07 13.16
N MET A 49 -4.19 3.40 12.05
CA MET A 49 -5.20 2.88 11.11
C MET A 49 -6.08 1.83 11.79
N ASN A 50 -5.50 0.89 12.53
CA ASN A 50 -6.25 -0.14 13.23
C ASN A 50 -7.28 0.44 14.21
N GLU A 51 -6.90 1.44 14.98
CA GLU A 51 -7.80 2.12 15.94
C GLU A 51 -8.91 2.87 15.22
N LYS A 52 -8.57 3.70 14.24
CA LYS A 52 -9.54 4.58 13.58
C LYS A 52 -10.48 3.84 12.64
N LEU A 53 -10.00 2.79 11.97
CA LEU A 53 -10.78 2.04 10.99
C LEU A 53 -11.85 1.12 11.63
N GLN A 54 -11.99 1.16 12.95
CA GLN A 54 -13.15 0.55 13.63
C GLN A 54 -14.44 1.35 13.40
N GLU A 55 -14.33 2.64 13.05
CA GLU A 55 -15.47 3.55 12.89
C GLU A 55 -15.61 4.08 11.46
N ILE A 56 -14.51 4.16 10.71
CA ILE A 56 -14.46 4.67 9.34
C ILE A 56 -13.75 3.68 8.42
N ASN A 57 -13.86 3.85 7.11
CA ASN A 57 -13.07 3.09 6.14
C ASN A 57 -12.27 4.04 5.26
N VAL A 58 -11.11 3.59 4.79
CA VAL A 58 -10.27 4.36 3.88
C VAL A 58 -9.76 3.51 2.72
N LEU A 59 -9.42 4.17 1.62
CA LEU A 59 -8.75 3.55 0.47
C LEU A 59 -7.31 4.05 0.40
N SER A 60 -6.37 3.21 0.82
CA SER A 60 -4.93 3.51 0.79
C SER A 60 -4.32 3.13 -0.56
N TYR A 61 -3.33 3.90 -1.02
CA TYR A 61 -2.67 3.67 -2.31
C TYR A 61 -1.19 4.07 -2.24
N LEU A 62 -0.40 3.57 -3.20
CA LEU A 62 1.01 3.94 -3.36
C LEU A 62 1.24 4.90 -4.51
N SER A 63 0.57 4.69 -5.64
CA SER A 63 0.66 5.55 -6.81
C SER A 63 -0.71 6.04 -7.27
N SER A 64 -0.74 7.20 -7.91
CA SER A 64 -1.95 7.72 -8.55
C SER A 64 -1.58 8.50 -9.81
N HIS A 65 -2.55 8.59 -10.71
CA HIS A 65 -2.51 9.44 -11.89
C HIS A 65 -2.38 10.94 -11.60
N ASP A 66 -2.66 11.37 -10.35
CA ASP A 66 -2.64 12.78 -9.96
C ASP A 66 -1.60 13.10 -8.87
N THR A 67 -0.83 12.11 -8.41
CA THR A 67 0.26 12.34 -7.43
C THR A 67 1.64 11.99 -7.98
N ARG A 68 2.04 10.73 -7.94
CA ARG A 68 3.36 10.26 -8.41
C ARG A 68 3.35 8.75 -8.58
N LEU A 69 4.32 8.23 -9.32
CA LEU A 69 4.61 6.80 -9.34
C LEU A 69 5.61 6.48 -8.23
N PHE A 70 5.16 5.66 -7.28
CA PHE A 70 5.95 5.23 -6.13
C PHE A 70 7.26 4.55 -6.56
N PHE A 71 7.19 3.71 -7.61
CA PHE A 71 8.37 3.04 -8.15
C PHE A 71 9.45 4.03 -8.61
N HIS A 72 9.05 5.11 -9.28
CA HIS A 72 9.96 6.12 -9.79
C HIS A 72 10.44 7.09 -8.69
N SER A 73 9.51 7.64 -7.90
CA SER A 73 9.79 8.77 -7.00
C SER A 73 10.29 8.36 -5.61
N ASP A 74 9.90 7.20 -5.11
CA ASP A 74 10.16 6.79 -3.72
C ASP A 74 10.98 5.50 -3.63
N ALA A 75 10.70 4.52 -4.48
CA ALA A 75 11.50 3.31 -4.58
C ALA A 75 12.77 3.50 -5.43
N GLU A 76 12.96 4.66 -6.07
CA GLU A 76 14.16 5.00 -6.87
C GLU A 76 14.47 3.94 -7.94
N GLN A 77 13.43 3.42 -8.60
CA GLN A 77 13.50 2.33 -9.57
C GLN A 77 14.13 1.03 -9.03
N ASN A 78 14.20 0.88 -7.70
CA ASN A 78 14.74 -0.30 -7.05
C ASN A 78 13.66 -1.38 -6.85
N ILE A 79 13.85 -2.53 -7.47
CA ILE A 79 12.91 -3.67 -7.43
C ILE A 79 12.67 -4.18 -6.00
N GLU A 80 13.70 -4.22 -5.16
CA GLU A 80 13.57 -4.69 -3.79
C GLU A 80 12.80 -3.69 -2.92
N LYS A 81 13.03 -2.37 -3.09
CA LYS A 81 12.20 -1.34 -2.44
C LYS A 81 10.74 -1.46 -2.90
N GLN A 82 10.50 -1.75 -4.18
CA GLN A 82 9.13 -1.94 -4.70
C GLN A 82 8.45 -3.20 -4.15
N LYS A 83 9.20 -4.29 -3.88
CA LYS A 83 8.67 -5.45 -3.14
C LYS A 83 8.31 -5.07 -1.71
N THR A 84 9.12 -4.26 -1.04
CA THR A 84 8.78 -3.72 0.28
C THR A 84 7.53 -2.85 0.22
N ALA A 85 7.39 -1.99 -0.80
CA ALA A 85 6.20 -1.19 -1.03
C ALA A 85 4.94 -2.08 -1.17
N ALA A 86 5.03 -3.18 -1.93
CA ALA A 86 3.96 -4.17 -2.04
C ALA A 86 3.57 -4.75 -0.67
N ASN A 87 4.56 -5.11 0.16
CA ASN A 87 4.31 -5.60 1.51
C ASN A 87 3.60 -4.54 2.37
N LEU A 88 4.03 -3.28 2.29
CA LEU A 88 3.45 -2.16 3.04
C LEU A 88 2.00 -1.91 2.61
N LEU A 89 1.70 -1.86 1.32
CA LEU A 89 0.32 -1.64 0.89
C LEU A 89 -0.57 -2.86 1.17
N LEU A 90 -0.16 -4.04 0.71
CA LEU A 90 -1.04 -5.23 0.72
C LEU A 90 -1.23 -5.84 2.11
N LEU A 91 -0.44 -5.42 3.11
CA LEU A 91 -0.64 -5.78 4.52
C LEU A 91 -1.25 -4.66 5.36
N ALA A 92 -1.60 -3.52 4.76
CA ALA A 92 -2.22 -2.40 5.46
C ALA A 92 -3.67 -2.71 5.90
N PRO A 93 -4.11 -2.19 7.06
CA PRO A 93 -5.53 -2.14 7.43
C PRO A 93 -6.36 -1.34 6.41
N GLY A 94 -7.66 -1.62 6.35
CA GLY A 94 -8.61 -0.92 5.47
C GLY A 94 -8.63 -1.43 4.03
N SER A 95 -9.11 -0.61 3.11
CA SER A 95 -9.13 -0.94 1.68
C SER A 95 -7.85 -0.44 1.01
N VAL A 96 -7.43 -1.12 -0.05
CA VAL A 96 -6.23 -0.74 -0.81
C VAL A 96 -6.52 -0.66 -2.29
N GLN A 97 -5.86 0.26 -2.98
CA GLN A 97 -5.90 0.42 -4.42
C GLN A 97 -4.49 0.24 -5.00
N ILE A 98 -4.38 -0.63 -6.00
CA ILE A 98 -3.18 -0.77 -6.83
C ILE A 98 -3.38 0.08 -8.08
N TYR A 99 -2.42 0.94 -8.40
CA TYR A 99 -2.43 1.67 -9.66
C TYR A 99 -1.61 0.91 -10.70
N TYR A 100 -2.10 0.88 -11.94
CA TYR A 100 -1.53 0.00 -12.97
C TYR A 100 -0.03 0.23 -13.15
N GLY A 101 0.72 -0.87 -13.15
CA GLY A 101 2.17 -0.87 -13.26
C GLY A 101 2.93 -0.76 -11.94
N ASP A 102 2.28 -0.52 -10.79
CA ASP A 102 2.94 -0.67 -9.48
C ASP A 102 3.45 -2.11 -9.28
N GLU A 103 2.68 -3.07 -9.76
CA GLU A 103 2.95 -4.50 -9.69
C GLU A 103 4.15 -4.95 -10.53
N SER A 104 4.53 -4.17 -11.53
CA SER A 104 5.60 -4.49 -12.48
C SER A 104 6.69 -3.42 -12.53
N GLY A 105 6.63 -2.40 -11.68
CA GLY A 105 7.58 -1.28 -11.69
C GLY A 105 7.55 -0.50 -13.00
N ARG A 106 6.38 -0.06 -13.45
CA ARG A 106 6.23 0.78 -14.64
C ARG A 106 6.96 2.11 -14.47
N GLU A 107 7.72 2.49 -15.48
CA GLU A 107 8.51 3.72 -15.48
C GLU A 107 7.65 4.97 -15.67
N PHE A 108 8.13 6.08 -15.13
CA PHE A 108 7.55 7.40 -15.37
C PHE A 108 7.76 7.83 -16.83
N GLY A 109 6.70 8.33 -17.44
CA GLY A 109 6.69 8.72 -18.86
C GLY A 109 7.13 10.17 -19.11
N ALA A 110 7.03 10.57 -20.37
CA ALA A 110 7.24 11.94 -20.78
C ALA A 110 6.21 12.88 -20.14
N THR A 111 6.65 14.10 -19.82
CA THR A 111 5.81 15.17 -19.31
C THR A 111 5.69 16.30 -20.33
N GLY A 112 4.64 17.10 -20.19
CA GLY A 112 4.40 18.30 -20.98
C GLY A 112 4.11 19.48 -20.05
N SER A 113 3.03 20.21 -20.36
CA SER A 113 2.52 21.26 -19.46
C SER A 113 1.91 20.71 -18.17
N ASP A 114 1.46 19.45 -18.18
CA ASP A 114 1.06 18.71 -16.98
C ASP A 114 2.28 17.95 -16.43
N PRO A 115 2.83 18.35 -15.27
CA PRO A 115 3.98 17.67 -14.68
C PRO A 115 3.66 16.24 -14.23
N MET A 116 2.38 15.91 -14.01
CA MET A 116 1.93 14.57 -13.59
C MET A 116 1.59 13.65 -14.75
N GLN A 117 1.63 14.14 -16.00
CA GLN A 117 1.38 13.34 -17.19
C GLN A 117 2.23 12.06 -17.25
N GLY A 118 3.47 12.11 -16.76
CA GLY A 118 4.36 10.95 -16.74
C GLY A 118 3.87 9.80 -15.85
N THR A 119 2.96 10.06 -14.89
CA THR A 119 2.32 8.99 -14.09
C THR A 119 1.36 8.13 -14.92
N ARG A 120 1.00 8.59 -16.12
CA ARG A 120 0.05 7.95 -17.04
C ARG A 120 0.75 7.34 -18.26
N SER A 121 2.03 6.96 -18.13
CA SER A 121 2.80 6.26 -19.15
C SER A 121 2.16 4.93 -19.57
N ASP A 122 2.55 4.43 -20.74
CA ASP A 122 2.11 3.13 -21.24
C ASP A 122 2.51 2.00 -20.30
N MET A 123 1.68 0.95 -20.27
CA MET A 123 1.97 -0.24 -19.49
C MET A 123 3.20 -0.98 -20.03
N ASN A 124 4.09 -1.43 -19.14
CA ASN A 124 5.38 -2.02 -19.50
C ASN A 124 5.30 -3.52 -19.87
N TRP A 125 4.37 -3.88 -20.76
CA TRP A 125 4.12 -5.28 -21.15
C TRP A 125 5.36 -6.02 -21.65
N GLN A 126 6.19 -5.34 -22.45
CA GLN A 126 7.42 -5.92 -22.98
C GLN A 126 8.46 -6.18 -21.88
N GLU A 127 8.51 -5.33 -20.85
CA GLU A 127 9.40 -5.56 -19.71
C GLU A 127 8.93 -6.74 -18.87
N ILE A 128 7.62 -6.88 -18.63
CA ILE A 128 7.07 -8.03 -17.90
C ILE A 128 7.41 -9.35 -18.62
N ALA A 129 7.36 -9.36 -19.95
CA ALA A 129 7.63 -10.55 -20.76
C ALA A 129 9.13 -10.89 -20.83
N ASN A 130 10.00 -9.88 -20.87
CA ASN A 130 11.41 -10.07 -21.21
C ASN A 130 12.38 -9.84 -20.03
N SER A 131 11.94 -9.27 -18.91
CA SER A 131 12.76 -9.04 -17.71
C SER A 131 12.36 -9.98 -16.59
N ALA A 132 13.31 -10.81 -16.16
CA ALA A 132 13.13 -11.71 -15.02
C ALA A 132 12.78 -10.95 -13.73
N ASP A 133 13.38 -9.77 -13.51
CA ASP A 133 13.15 -8.97 -12.31
C ASP A 133 11.74 -8.37 -12.28
N LYS A 134 11.26 -7.84 -13.41
CA LYS A 134 9.91 -7.25 -13.52
C LYS A 134 8.84 -8.35 -13.42
N ASN A 135 9.11 -9.53 -13.99
CA ASN A 135 8.26 -10.71 -13.84
C ASN A 135 8.22 -11.23 -12.39
N ALA A 136 9.37 -11.29 -11.72
CA ALA A 136 9.46 -11.69 -10.31
C ALA A 136 8.75 -10.68 -9.40
N LEU A 137 8.82 -9.39 -9.71
CA LEU A 137 8.06 -8.34 -9.01
C LEU A 137 6.55 -8.58 -9.17
N LEU A 138 6.05 -8.78 -10.40
CA LEU A 138 4.64 -9.09 -10.64
C LEU A 138 4.19 -10.34 -9.85
N THR A 139 5.01 -11.39 -9.85
CA THR A 139 4.74 -12.62 -9.10
C THR A 139 4.63 -12.35 -7.58
N HIS A 140 5.51 -11.49 -7.04
CA HIS A 140 5.46 -11.10 -5.63
C HIS A 140 4.16 -10.35 -5.26
N TRP A 141 3.78 -9.38 -6.09
CA TRP A 141 2.51 -8.64 -5.93
C TRP A 141 1.29 -9.55 -6.03
N GLN A 142 1.27 -10.48 -6.98
CA GLN A 142 0.21 -11.47 -7.13
C GLN A 142 0.10 -12.36 -5.89
N LYS A 143 1.23 -12.87 -5.38
CA LYS A 143 1.25 -13.71 -4.18
C LYS A 143 0.67 -13.00 -2.96
N LEU A 144 1.07 -11.75 -2.72
CA LEU A 144 0.52 -10.95 -1.62
C LEU A 144 -0.95 -10.59 -1.81
N SER A 145 -1.36 -10.27 -3.05
CA SER A 145 -2.76 -9.95 -3.36
C SER A 145 -3.66 -11.15 -3.12
N GLN A 146 -3.23 -12.34 -3.55
CA GLN A 146 -3.91 -13.60 -3.24
C GLN A 146 -3.93 -13.86 -1.74
N PHE A 147 -2.81 -13.67 -1.03
CA PHE A 147 -2.77 -13.82 0.42
C PHE A 147 -3.79 -12.91 1.12
N ARG A 148 -3.82 -11.62 0.77
CA ARG A 148 -4.80 -10.66 1.29
C ARG A 148 -6.24 -11.08 0.99
N GLN A 149 -6.51 -11.58 -0.21
CA GLN A 149 -7.84 -12.07 -0.59
C GLN A 149 -8.30 -13.26 0.26
N HIS A 150 -7.40 -14.20 0.55
CA HIS A 150 -7.71 -15.37 1.37
C HIS A 150 -7.75 -15.07 2.87
N HIS A 151 -7.22 -13.91 3.30
CA HIS A 151 -7.17 -13.49 4.70
C HIS A 151 -7.79 -12.11 4.92
N PRO A 152 -9.13 -12.00 4.96
CA PRO A 152 -9.83 -10.75 5.25
C PRO A 152 -9.38 -10.04 6.54
N ALA A 153 -8.82 -10.77 7.52
CA ALA A 153 -8.27 -10.20 8.74
C ALA A 153 -7.19 -9.14 8.48
N ILE A 154 -6.46 -9.21 7.37
CA ILE A 154 -5.45 -8.20 7.02
C ILE A 154 -6.05 -6.80 6.89
N GLY A 155 -7.20 -6.68 6.20
CA GLY A 155 -7.85 -5.41 5.94
C GLY A 155 -8.91 -5.04 6.98
N ALA A 156 -9.76 -5.98 7.37
CA ALA A 156 -10.91 -5.73 8.23
C ALA A 156 -10.71 -6.21 9.68
N GLY A 157 -9.65 -6.99 9.95
CA GLY A 157 -9.36 -7.50 11.28
C GLY A 157 -8.69 -6.48 12.19
N LYS A 158 -8.72 -6.77 13.49
CA LYS A 158 -8.06 -5.96 14.52
C LYS A 158 -6.62 -6.40 14.71
N GLN A 159 -5.70 -5.44 14.79
CA GLN A 159 -4.34 -5.65 15.29
C GLN A 159 -4.40 -5.94 16.79
N GLN A 160 -4.01 -7.15 17.21
CA GLN A 160 -4.04 -7.56 18.62
C GLN A 160 -2.70 -7.31 19.33
N SER A 161 -1.59 -7.51 18.61
CA SER A 161 -0.25 -7.35 19.15
C SER A 161 0.71 -6.89 18.07
N ALA A 162 1.71 -6.10 18.50
CA ALA A 162 2.92 -5.81 17.75
C ALA A 162 4.12 -6.02 18.66
N VAL A 163 5.11 -6.76 18.18
CA VAL A 163 6.39 -6.96 18.84
C VAL A 163 7.47 -6.39 17.94
N LYS A 164 8.18 -5.39 18.46
CA LYS A 164 9.41 -4.86 17.88
C LYS A 164 10.57 -5.36 18.74
N ASN A 165 11.32 -6.33 18.23
CA ASN A 165 12.53 -6.79 18.88
C ASN A 165 13.59 -7.03 17.81
N THR A 166 14.53 -6.09 17.67
CA THR A 166 15.59 -6.12 16.66
C THR A 166 16.26 -7.50 16.61
N PRO A 167 16.32 -8.17 15.43
CA PRO A 167 16.03 -7.68 14.07
C PRO A 167 14.58 -7.93 13.58
N TYR A 168 13.65 -8.33 14.44
CA TYR A 168 12.31 -8.75 14.08
C TYR A 168 11.25 -7.69 14.37
N PHE A 169 10.29 -7.60 13.45
CA PHE A 169 9.00 -6.96 13.69
C PHE A 169 7.90 -7.96 13.38
N ALA A 170 6.99 -8.17 14.31
CA ALA A 170 5.85 -9.04 14.11
C ALA A 170 4.58 -8.38 14.59
N PHE A 171 3.48 -8.64 13.90
CA PHE A 171 2.16 -8.24 14.35
C PHE A 171 1.11 -9.26 13.97
N THR A 172 -0.01 -9.24 14.67
CA THR A 172 -1.14 -10.12 14.40
C THR A 172 -2.35 -9.35 13.89
N ARG A 173 -3.19 -10.03 13.11
CA ARG A 173 -4.50 -9.57 12.66
C ARG A 173 -5.51 -10.67 12.93
N GLU A 174 -6.65 -10.30 13.50
CA GLU A 174 -7.72 -11.24 13.79
C GLU A 174 -9.08 -10.68 13.35
N LEU A 175 -9.82 -11.50 12.60
CA LEU A 175 -11.22 -11.31 12.26
C LEU A 175 -11.93 -12.65 12.36
N ASP A 176 -12.81 -12.79 13.35
CA ASP A 176 -13.50 -14.06 13.66
C ASP A 176 -12.53 -15.24 13.79
N ASN A 177 -12.58 -16.20 12.85
CA ASN A 177 -11.71 -17.37 12.82
C ASN A 177 -10.44 -17.17 11.95
N ASP A 178 -10.33 -16.07 11.20
CA ASP A 178 -9.16 -15.75 10.40
C ASP A 178 -8.12 -15.03 11.26
N LYS A 179 -6.96 -15.69 11.45
CA LYS A 179 -5.87 -15.22 12.29
C LYS A 179 -4.58 -15.27 11.50
N VAL A 180 -3.96 -14.11 11.32
CA VAL A 180 -2.68 -14.00 10.63
C VAL A 180 -1.64 -13.41 11.55
N MET A 181 -0.46 -14.01 11.55
CA MET A 181 0.76 -13.41 12.08
C MET A 181 1.68 -13.02 10.92
N ILE A 182 2.02 -11.75 10.84
CA ILE A 182 3.03 -11.24 9.91
C ILE A 182 4.32 -11.10 10.69
N VAL A 183 5.40 -11.67 10.15
CA VAL A 183 6.76 -11.54 10.70
C VAL A 183 7.66 -10.99 9.62
N TRP A 184 8.29 -9.86 9.92
CA TRP A 184 9.38 -9.29 9.16
C TRP A 184 10.68 -9.57 9.93
N ALA A 185 11.53 -10.40 9.36
CA ALA A 185 12.92 -10.54 9.78
C ALA A 185 13.73 -9.51 8.98
N GLY A 186 14.38 -8.59 9.68
CA GLY A 186 15.21 -7.56 9.05
C GLY A 186 16.31 -8.13 8.17
N LYS A 187 16.95 -7.23 7.41
CA LYS A 187 18.15 -7.56 6.63
C LYS A 187 19.37 -7.71 7.53
#